data_AF-A0AAU7CJ78-F1
#
_entry.id   AF-A0AAU7CJ78-F1
#
_cell.length_a   1.000
_cell.length_b   1.000
_cell.length_c   1.000
_cell.angle_alpha   90.00
_cell.angle_beta   90.00
_cell.angle_gamma   90.00
#
_symmetry.space_group_name_H-M   'P 1'
#
loop_
_entity.id
_entity.type
_entity.pdbx_description
1 polymer ?
#
loop_
_entity_poly.entity_id
_entity_poly.type
_entity_poly.pdbx_seq_one_letter_code
_entity_poly.pdbx_strand_id
1 'polypeptide(L)'
;MADISINFHALPQELLSFLRQIAADFGLHIVALNYRPFDAHKVPHNQLDNYFTLDSPYRRFHLSLGEPVLPVKHELDFGDQNPNSLRLDVGTLNENGLEESWLSARTHSTTDIATWKKIARRLKGLTVEGATAFNPKTGLSGPSKKRRFTEGALKLVSAGTTMRSITGIHLIPFEDYKKPQS
;
A
#
# COMPACT_ATOMS: atom_id res chain seq x y z
N MET A 1 6.72 12.94 -16.61
CA MET A 1 6.95 11.85 -15.63
C MET A 1 5.59 11.37 -15.18
N ALA A 2 5.27 10.10 -15.36
CA ALA A 2 3.97 9.58 -14.96
C ALA A 2 4.06 9.00 -13.56
N ASP A 3 3.07 9.32 -12.72
CA ASP A 3 3.03 8.93 -11.33
C ASP A 3 1.74 8.17 -10.99
N ILE A 4 1.88 7.28 -10.01
CA ILE A 4 0.77 6.67 -9.28
C ILE A 4 1.00 7.01 -7.82
N SER A 5 -0.07 7.43 -7.14
CA SER A 5 -0.06 7.66 -5.70
C SER A 5 -1.47 7.42 -5.18
N ILE A 6 -1.65 6.34 -4.41
CA ILE A 6 -2.94 5.93 -3.85
C ILE A 6 -2.72 5.58 -2.39
N ASN A 7 -3.29 6.39 -1.51
CA ASN A 7 -3.33 6.18 -0.08
C ASN A 7 -4.64 5.48 0.32
N PHE A 8 -4.54 4.43 1.12
CA PHE A 8 -5.69 3.60 1.47
C PHE A 8 -5.49 2.80 2.76
N HIS A 9 -6.58 2.29 3.33
CA HIS A 9 -6.56 1.42 4.50
C HIS A 9 -6.99 0.01 4.12
N ALA A 10 -6.17 -0.97 4.51
CA ALA A 10 -6.39 -2.37 4.22
C ALA A 10 -5.84 -3.26 5.32
N LEU A 11 -6.50 -4.39 5.57
CA LEU A 11 -5.93 -5.43 6.42
C LEU A 11 -4.69 -6.04 5.75
N PRO A 12 -3.67 -6.46 6.51
CA PRO A 12 -2.51 -7.15 5.97
C PRO A 12 -2.88 -8.37 5.10
N GLN A 13 -3.92 -9.11 5.47
CA GLN A 13 -4.37 -10.30 4.73
C GLN A 13 -5.01 -9.94 3.37
N GLU A 14 -5.71 -8.81 3.28
CA GLU A 14 -6.26 -8.31 2.01
C GLU A 14 -5.12 -7.88 1.08
N LEU A 15 -4.10 -7.22 1.63
CA LEU A 15 -2.90 -6.81 0.90
C LEU A 15 -2.07 -7.99 0.42
N LEU A 16 -1.88 -9.01 1.26
CA LEU A 16 -1.23 -10.26 0.88
C LEU A 16 -1.95 -10.93 -0.31
N SER A 17 -3.28 -11.03 -0.23
CA SER A 17 -4.10 -11.62 -1.29
C SER A 17 -3.99 -10.82 -2.58
N PHE A 18 -4.08 -9.49 -2.49
CA PHE A 18 -3.88 -8.58 -3.61
C PHE A 18 -2.48 -8.72 -4.23
N LEU A 19 -1.43 -8.73 -3.41
CA LEU A 19 -0.04 -8.80 -3.84
C LEU A 19 0.26 -10.13 -4.55
N ARG A 20 -0.23 -11.25 -4.02
CA ARG A 20 -0.17 -12.56 -4.68
C ARG A 20 -0.78 -12.55 -6.07
N GLN A 21 -2.01 -12.03 -6.16
CA GLN A 21 -2.75 -12.01 -7.41
C GLN A 21 -2.04 -11.17 -8.47
N ILE A 22 -1.59 -9.97 -8.13
CA ILE A 22 -0.88 -9.11 -9.11
C ILE A 22 0.50 -9.65 -9.46
N ALA A 23 1.20 -10.31 -8.53
CA ALA A 23 2.49 -10.89 -8.83
C ALA A 23 2.37 -12.06 -9.81
N ALA A 24 1.36 -12.91 -9.64
CA ALA A 24 1.07 -14.01 -10.57
C ALA A 24 0.61 -13.49 -11.93
N ASP A 25 -0.40 -12.61 -11.96
CA ASP A 25 -1.03 -12.14 -13.20
C ASP A 25 -0.10 -11.32 -14.10
N PHE A 26 0.85 -10.59 -13.51
CA PHE A 26 1.77 -9.72 -14.23
C PHE A 26 3.22 -10.22 -14.24
N GLY A 27 3.49 -11.41 -13.69
CA GLY A 27 4.83 -12.00 -13.63
C GLY A 27 5.84 -11.13 -12.86
N LEU A 28 5.44 -10.58 -11.73
CA LEU A 28 6.24 -9.59 -11.00
C LEU A 28 7.26 -10.23 -10.07
N HIS A 29 8.45 -9.67 -10.04
CA HIS A 29 9.41 -9.87 -8.96
C HIS A 29 9.03 -8.99 -7.78
N ILE A 30 9.23 -9.50 -6.57
CA ILE A 30 8.93 -8.79 -5.32
C ILE A 30 10.23 -8.67 -4.53
N VAL A 31 10.54 -7.47 -4.05
CA VAL A 31 11.60 -7.21 -3.08
C VAL A 31 10.96 -6.64 -1.82
N ALA A 32 11.28 -7.21 -0.66
CA ALA A 32 10.89 -6.66 0.64
C ALA A 32 12.03 -5.80 1.19
N LEU A 33 11.68 -4.63 1.73
CA LEU A 33 12.62 -3.70 2.34
C LEU A 33 12.30 -3.55 3.84
N ASN A 34 13.34 -3.67 4.66
CA ASN A 34 13.37 -3.18 6.03
C ASN A 34 14.32 -1.98 6.09
N TYR A 35 14.01 -1.03 6.96
CA TYR A 35 14.71 0.22 7.07
C TYR A 35 15.82 0.23 8.10
N ARG A 36 15.62 -0.46 9.23
CA ARG A 36 16.53 -0.40 10.39
C ARG A 36 16.64 -1.77 11.08
N PRO A 37 17.79 -2.45 11.00
CA PRO A 37 18.86 -2.19 10.01
C PRO A 37 18.31 -2.27 8.58
N PHE A 38 18.93 -1.55 7.64
CA PHE A 38 18.52 -1.62 6.24
C PHE A 38 18.76 -3.04 5.72
N ASP A 39 17.72 -3.63 5.13
CA ASP A 39 17.79 -4.92 4.46
C ASP A 39 16.86 -4.92 3.26
N ALA A 40 17.30 -5.50 2.15
CA ALA A 40 16.50 -5.65 0.95
C ALA A 40 16.81 -6.98 0.28
N HIS A 41 15.77 -7.79 0.09
CA HIS A 41 15.93 -9.10 -0.53
C HIS A 41 14.70 -9.50 -1.35
N LYS A 42 14.94 -10.36 -2.33
CA LYS A 42 13.89 -10.92 -3.19
C LYS A 42 12.99 -11.83 -2.35
N VAL A 43 11.69 -11.68 -2.49
CA VAL A 43 10.69 -12.50 -1.80
C VAL A 43 10.23 -13.62 -2.74
N PRO A 44 10.47 -14.89 -2.40
CA PRO A 44 9.86 -16.01 -3.11
C PRO A 44 8.34 -15.96 -2.98
N HIS A 45 7.61 -16.16 -4.08
CA HIS A 45 6.14 -16.08 -4.09
C HIS A 45 5.48 -17.04 -3.09
N ASN A 46 6.07 -18.21 -2.88
CA ASN A 46 5.61 -19.22 -1.91
C ASN A 46 5.92 -18.88 -0.44
N GLN A 47 6.70 -17.82 -0.18
CA GLN A 47 7.08 -17.39 1.18
C GLN A 47 6.45 -16.04 1.56
N LEU A 48 5.59 -15.48 0.70
CA LEU A 48 5.04 -14.14 0.90
C LEU A 48 4.24 -14.00 2.20
N ASP A 49 3.60 -15.07 2.70
CA ASP A 49 2.88 -15.06 3.99
C ASP A 49 3.75 -14.60 5.16
N ASN A 50 5.04 -14.97 5.15
CA ASN A 50 5.97 -14.67 6.23
C ASN A 50 6.18 -13.16 6.43
N TYR A 51 5.84 -12.35 5.43
CA TYR A 51 6.06 -10.90 5.44
C TYR A 51 4.83 -10.12 5.91
N PHE A 52 3.66 -10.74 5.99
CA PHE A 52 2.39 -10.12 6.40
C PHE A 52 1.95 -10.53 7.82
N THR A 53 2.91 -10.97 8.64
CA THR A 53 2.73 -11.20 10.07
C THR A 53 2.82 -9.88 10.85
N LEU A 54 2.26 -9.85 12.06
CA LEU A 54 2.34 -8.68 12.94
C LEU A 54 3.80 -8.31 13.27
N ASP A 55 4.67 -9.31 13.45
CA ASP A 55 6.07 -9.13 13.85
C ASP A 55 7.05 -8.95 12.68
N SER A 56 6.58 -9.06 11.43
CA SER A 56 7.44 -8.86 10.27
C SER A 56 8.07 -7.45 10.32
N PRO A 57 9.38 -7.27 10.14
CA PRO A 57 9.98 -5.94 10.05
C PRO A 57 9.80 -5.31 8.65
N TYR A 58 9.34 -6.09 7.67
CA TYR A 58 9.17 -5.65 6.29
C TYR A 58 7.80 -5.00 6.13
N ARG A 59 7.82 -3.69 5.83
CA ARG A 59 6.60 -2.90 5.59
C ARG A 59 6.56 -2.28 4.21
N ARG A 60 7.62 -2.47 3.42
CA ARG A 60 7.68 -1.99 2.06
C ARG A 60 8.02 -3.10 1.09
N PHE A 61 7.25 -3.16 0.02
CA PHE A 61 7.45 -4.07 -1.08
C PHE A 61 7.67 -3.26 -2.36
N HIS A 62 8.68 -3.62 -3.12
CA HIS A 62 8.88 -3.13 -4.47
C HIS A 62 8.59 -4.25 -5.45
N LEU A 63 7.78 -3.94 -6.46
CA LEU A 63 7.43 -4.84 -7.54
C LEU A 63 8.10 -4.37 -8.83
N SER A 64 8.67 -5.31 -9.60
CA SER A 64 9.31 -5.03 -10.88
C SER A 64 8.92 -6.08 -11.92
N LEU A 65 8.87 -5.67 -13.19
CA LEU A 65 8.67 -6.56 -14.34
C LEU A 65 9.95 -7.29 -14.73
N GLY A 66 11.11 -6.66 -14.51
CA GLY A 66 12.42 -7.27 -14.70
C GLY A 66 13.05 -7.70 -13.37
N GLU A 67 14.10 -8.51 -13.48
CA GLU A 67 14.88 -8.96 -12.33
C GLU A 67 15.44 -7.76 -11.55
N PRO A 68 15.20 -7.66 -10.24
CA PRO A 68 15.69 -6.54 -9.43
C PRO A 68 17.20 -6.62 -9.24
N VAL A 69 17.85 -5.45 -9.20
CA VAL A 69 19.28 -5.34 -8.90
C VAL A 69 19.50 -5.43 -7.39
N LEU A 70 20.21 -6.47 -6.95
CA LEU A 70 20.56 -6.80 -5.57
C LEU A 70 21.98 -7.40 -5.51
N PRO A 71 22.69 -7.35 -4.37
CA PRO A 71 22.32 -6.68 -3.13
C PRO A 71 22.49 -5.16 -3.22
N VAL A 72 21.77 -4.43 -2.38
CA VAL A 72 21.86 -2.97 -2.23
C VAL A 72 22.24 -2.61 -0.79
N LYS A 73 22.94 -1.49 -0.59
CA LYS A 73 23.42 -1.09 0.74
C LYS A 73 22.48 -0.10 1.43
N HIS A 74 21.81 0.74 0.65
CA HIS A 74 20.90 1.77 1.15
C HIS A 74 19.64 1.88 0.28
N GLU A 75 18.58 2.47 0.84
CA GLU A 75 17.31 2.67 0.13
C GLU A 75 17.49 3.53 -1.13
N LEU A 76 18.30 4.59 -1.04
CA LEU A 76 18.57 5.46 -2.18
C LEU A 76 19.22 4.67 -3.32
N ASP A 77 20.21 3.83 -3.02
CA ASP A 77 20.83 2.94 -4.01
C ASP A 77 19.80 2.00 -4.65
N PHE A 78 18.85 1.48 -3.86
CA PHE A 78 17.78 0.65 -4.38
C PHE A 78 16.91 1.41 -5.38
N GLY A 79 16.50 2.64 -5.05
CA GLY A 79 15.70 3.49 -5.93
C GLY A 79 16.41 3.81 -7.24
N ASP A 80 17.70 4.14 -7.17
CA ASP A 80 18.51 4.49 -8.34
C ASP A 80 18.74 3.28 -9.26
N GLN A 81 18.96 2.10 -8.69
CA GLN A 81 19.20 0.87 -9.45
C GLN A 81 17.91 0.18 -9.92
N ASN A 82 16.76 0.48 -9.29
CA ASN A 82 15.46 -0.10 -9.61
C ASN A 82 14.37 0.98 -9.86
N PRO A 83 14.61 1.92 -10.81
CA PRO A 83 13.85 3.18 -10.93
C PRO A 83 12.41 2.99 -11.43
N ASN A 84 12.06 1.82 -11.96
CA ASN A 84 10.74 1.55 -12.54
C ASN A 84 9.83 0.73 -11.62
N SER A 85 10.21 0.56 -10.36
CA SER A 85 9.45 -0.27 -9.42
C SER A 85 8.12 0.38 -9.00
N LEU A 86 7.11 -0.46 -8.80
CA LEU A 86 5.89 -0.13 -8.08
C LEU A 86 6.12 -0.40 -6.59
N ARG A 87 5.94 0.60 -5.76
CA ARG A 87 6.10 0.53 -4.31
C ARG A 87 4.76 0.34 -3.63
N LEU A 88 4.70 -0.59 -2.69
CA LEU A 88 3.61 -0.81 -1.76
C LEU A 88 4.14 -0.70 -0.33
N ASP A 89 3.73 0.33 0.39
CA ASP A 89 3.87 0.40 1.84
C ASP A 89 2.63 -0.22 2.50
N VAL A 90 2.85 -1.08 3.48
CA VAL A 90 1.83 -1.79 4.24
C VAL A 90 1.63 -1.08 5.58
N GLY A 91 0.39 -0.63 5.82
CA GLY A 91 -0.01 -0.06 7.10
C GLY A 91 -0.09 -1.12 8.19
N THR A 92 0.18 -0.71 9.43
CA THR A 92 0.16 -1.59 10.61
C THR A 92 -1.17 -1.46 11.35
N LEU A 93 -1.71 -2.59 11.81
CA LEU A 93 -2.79 -2.64 12.80
C LEU A 93 -2.17 -2.79 14.19
N ASN A 94 -2.40 -1.83 15.09
CA ASN A 94 -1.91 -1.84 16.47
C ASN A 94 -2.96 -1.25 17.44
N GLU A 95 -2.62 -1.07 18.73
CA GLU A 95 -3.57 -0.56 19.72
C GLU A 95 -4.10 0.85 19.40
N ASN A 96 -3.38 1.62 18.59
CA ASN A 96 -3.78 2.97 18.18
C ASN A 96 -4.65 2.97 16.92
N GLY A 97 -4.87 1.80 16.31
CA GLY A 97 -5.73 1.61 15.14
C GLY A 97 -4.97 1.12 13.90
N LEU A 98 -5.61 1.27 12.73
CA LEU A 98 -5.05 0.86 11.44
C LEU A 98 -4.37 2.04 10.74
N GLU A 99 -3.09 1.88 10.45
CA GLU A 99 -2.31 2.85 9.69
C GLU A 99 -2.55 2.72 8.18
N GLU A 100 -2.27 3.82 7.48
CA GLU A 100 -2.44 3.93 6.04
C GLU A 100 -1.39 3.12 5.27
N SER A 101 -1.85 2.41 4.25
CA SER A 101 -1.03 1.80 3.21
C SER A 101 -0.88 2.76 2.02
N TRP A 102 0.18 2.58 1.24
CA TRP A 102 0.46 3.47 0.11
C TRP A 102 0.96 2.70 -1.10
N LEU A 103 0.22 2.80 -2.21
CA LEU A 103 0.66 2.31 -3.51
C LEU A 103 1.20 3.49 -4.33
N SER A 104 2.46 3.43 -4.73
CA SER A 104 3.10 4.50 -5.49
C SER A 104 4.07 4.00 -6.55
N ALA A 105 4.16 4.73 -7.66
CA ALA A 105 5.18 4.49 -8.67
C ALA A 105 5.57 5.81 -9.34
N ARG A 106 6.82 5.89 -9.77
CA ARG A 106 7.34 6.99 -10.58
C ARG A 106 8.27 6.37 -11.60
N THR A 107 7.96 6.51 -12.89
CA THR A 107 8.76 5.90 -13.95
C THR A 107 8.72 6.74 -15.22
N HIS A 108 9.77 6.61 -16.03
CA HIS A 108 9.84 7.13 -17.39
C HIS A 108 9.46 6.08 -18.44
N SER A 109 9.35 4.81 -18.05
CA SER A 109 8.95 3.69 -18.91
C SER A 109 7.44 3.71 -19.16
N THR A 110 7.06 3.85 -20.43
CA THR A 110 5.67 3.81 -20.88
C THR A 110 5.04 2.42 -20.69
N THR A 111 5.84 1.37 -20.83
CA THR A 111 5.43 -0.03 -20.58
C THR A 111 5.12 -0.25 -19.11
N ASP A 112 6.01 0.16 -18.21
CA ASP A 112 5.88 -0.13 -16.78
C ASP A 112 4.70 0.64 -16.20
N ILE A 113 4.55 1.93 -16.54
CA ILE A 113 3.40 2.72 -16.07
C ILE A 113 2.06 2.18 -16.56
N ALA A 114 2.00 1.58 -17.76
CA ALA A 114 0.77 0.96 -18.26
C ALA A 114 0.36 -0.23 -17.37
N THR A 115 1.33 -1.07 -16.98
CA THR A 115 1.10 -2.18 -16.04
C THR A 115 0.71 -1.66 -14.65
N TRP A 116 1.43 -0.66 -14.13
CA TRP A 116 1.12 -0.06 -12.83
C TRP A 116 -0.27 0.57 -12.79
N LYS A 117 -0.73 1.19 -13.89
CA LYS A 117 -2.10 1.71 -14.00
C LYS A 117 -3.17 0.60 -13.95
N LYS A 118 -2.91 -0.57 -14.53
CA LYS A 118 -3.80 -1.73 -14.44
C LYS A 118 -3.91 -2.21 -12.99
N ILE A 119 -2.77 -2.32 -12.29
CA ILE A 119 -2.72 -2.71 -10.87
C ILE A 119 -3.43 -1.68 -9.98
N ALA A 120 -3.17 -0.39 -10.20
CA ALA A 120 -3.84 0.70 -9.50
C ALA A 120 -5.37 0.67 -9.71
N ARG A 121 -5.85 0.34 -10.92
CA ARG A 121 -7.28 0.16 -11.20
C ARG A 121 -7.85 -1.02 -10.41
N ARG A 122 -7.14 -2.15 -10.32
CA ARG A 122 -7.57 -3.29 -9.49
C ARG A 122 -7.68 -2.92 -8.03
N LEU A 123 -6.68 -2.23 -7.47
CA LEU A 123 -6.74 -1.73 -6.09
C LEU A 123 -7.96 -0.81 -5.87
N LYS A 124 -8.25 0.07 -6.82
CA LYS A 124 -9.44 0.94 -6.77
C LYS A 124 -10.75 0.15 -6.81
N GLY A 125 -10.79 -1.00 -7.48
CA GLY A 125 -11.95 -1.89 -7.49
C GLY A 125 -12.17 -2.64 -6.17
N LEU A 126 -11.11 -2.84 -5.38
CA LEU A 126 -11.17 -3.47 -4.05
C LEU A 126 -11.45 -2.46 -2.92
N THR A 127 -11.55 -1.17 -3.24
CA THR A 127 -11.64 -0.11 -2.24
C THR A 127 -12.73 0.90 -2.57
N VAL A 128 -13.41 1.39 -1.54
CA VAL A 128 -14.32 2.54 -1.62
C VAL A 128 -13.58 3.82 -1.30
N GLU A 129 -14.09 4.97 -1.72
CA GLU A 129 -13.46 6.27 -1.49
C GLU A 129 -14.32 7.23 -0.68
N GLY A 130 -13.66 8.11 0.06
CA GLY A 130 -14.28 9.19 0.83
C GLY A 130 -14.14 9.00 2.33
N ALA A 131 -13.79 10.07 3.03
CA ALA A 131 -13.72 10.14 4.48
C ALA A 131 -13.77 11.61 4.93
N THR A 132 -14.00 11.85 6.22
CA THR A 132 -13.68 13.10 6.91
C THR A 132 -12.32 12.95 7.57
N ALA A 133 -11.40 13.85 7.26
CA ALA A 133 -10.12 13.97 7.97
C ALA A 133 -10.33 14.81 9.23
N PHE A 134 -9.90 14.31 10.37
CA PHE A 134 -9.95 14.98 11.68
C PHE A 134 -8.54 15.04 12.28
N ASN A 135 -8.08 16.24 12.62
CA ASN A 135 -6.81 16.44 13.30
C ASN A 135 -7.02 16.46 14.82
N PRO A 136 -6.60 15.41 15.56
CA PRO A 136 -6.82 15.35 17.01
C PRO A 136 -6.04 16.42 17.78
N LYS A 137 -4.98 17.01 17.21
CA LYS A 137 -4.18 18.05 17.87
C LYS A 137 -4.82 19.43 17.81
N THR A 138 -5.54 19.73 16.73
CA THR A 138 -6.12 21.07 16.49
C THR A 138 -7.64 21.09 16.54
N GLY A 139 -8.29 19.93 16.54
CA GLY A 139 -9.75 19.80 16.45
C GLY A 139 -10.33 20.09 15.05
N LEU A 140 -9.50 20.45 14.07
CA LEU A 140 -9.97 20.78 12.72
C LEU A 140 -10.41 19.52 11.98
N SER A 141 -11.50 19.65 11.22
CA SER A 141 -11.99 18.60 10.33
C SER A 141 -12.25 19.12 8.92
N GLY A 142 -12.21 18.22 7.94
CA GLY A 142 -12.53 18.56 6.55
C GLY A 142 -12.67 17.32 5.67
N PRO A 143 -13.32 17.45 4.50
CA PRO A 143 -13.55 16.33 3.61
C PRO A 143 -12.23 15.81 3.01
N SER A 144 -12.08 14.50 2.98
CA SER A 144 -10.94 13.75 2.41
C SER A 144 -11.42 12.76 1.35
N LYS A 145 -11.93 13.29 0.24
CA LYS A 145 -12.64 12.53 -0.81
C LYS A 145 -11.81 11.43 -1.49
N LYS A 146 -10.48 11.56 -1.49
CA LYS A 146 -9.56 10.63 -2.20
C LYS A 146 -9.03 9.49 -1.34
N ARG A 147 -9.32 9.49 -0.03
CA ARG A 147 -8.91 8.39 0.87
C ARG A 147 -9.72 7.16 0.58
N ARG A 148 -9.08 5.99 0.56
CA ARG A 148 -9.73 4.74 0.18
C ARG A 148 -9.68 3.70 1.29
N PHE A 149 -10.68 2.84 1.34
CA PHE A 149 -10.82 1.81 2.37
C PHE A 149 -11.25 0.50 1.72
N THR A 150 -10.61 -0.59 2.09
CA THR A 150 -11.07 -1.95 1.79
C THR A 150 -12.28 -2.31 2.66
N GLU A 151 -12.95 -3.40 2.31
CA GLU A 151 -14.06 -3.92 3.13
C GLU A 151 -13.59 -4.32 4.54
N GLY A 152 -12.41 -4.93 4.67
CA GLY A 152 -11.83 -5.28 5.96
C GLY A 152 -11.57 -4.05 6.85
N ALA A 153 -11.01 -2.98 6.27
CA ALA A 153 -10.78 -1.73 7.00
C ALA A 153 -12.09 -1.08 7.49
N LEU A 154 -13.15 -1.10 6.68
CA LEU A 154 -14.46 -0.58 7.09
C LEU A 154 -15.06 -1.38 8.24
N LYS A 155 -14.96 -2.71 8.21
CA LYS A 155 -15.42 -3.58 9.31
C LYS A 155 -14.70 -3.25 10.62
N LEU A 156 -13.39 -2.96 10.57
CA LEU A 156 -12.62 -2.53 11.73
C LEU A 156 -13.13 -1.18 12.27
N VAL A 157 -13.48 -0.23 11.41
CA VAL A 157 -14.08 1.05 11.84
C VAL A 157 -15.41 0.83 12.54
N SER A 158 -16.29 -0.01 11.99
CA SER A 158 -17.56 -0.36 12.64
C SER A 158 -17.36 -1.03 14.01
N ALA A 159 -16.22 -1.69 14.22
CA ALA A 159 -15.82 -2.26 15.51
C ALA A 159 -15.09 -1.27 16.44
N GLY A 160 -14.98 0.01 16.06
CA GLY A 160 -14.36 1.06 16.88
C GLY A 160 -12.86 1.29 16.63
N THR A 161 -12.28 0.69 15.59
CA THR A 161 -10.87 0.89 15.25
C THR A 161 -10.66 2.23 14.52
N THR A 162 -9.74 3.05 15.02
CA THR A 162 -9.38 4.32 14.35
C THR A 162 -8.58 4.07 13.07
N MET A 163 -8.96 4.69 11.95
CA MET A 163 -8.10 4.75 10.75
C MET A 163 -7.19 5.97 10.83
N ARG A 164 -5.88 5.76 10.66
CA ARG A 164 -4.88 6.82 10.83
C ARG A 164 -4.09 7.03 9.55
N SER A 165 -3.87 8.29 9.17
CA SER A 165 -2.85 8.64 8.19
C SER A 165 -1.44 8.50 8.78
N ILE A 166 -0.43 8.49 7.91
CA ILE A 166 0.98 8.54 8.33
C ILE A 166 1.33 9.79 9.16
N THR A 167 0.53 10.87 9.03
CA THR A 167 0.71 12.12 9.77
C THR A 167 -0.09 12.19 11.08
N GLY A 168 -0.78 11.10 11.46
CA GLY A 168 -1.60 11.03 12.67
C GLY A 168 -2.97 11.69 12.55
N ILE A 169 -3.45 11.94 11.33
CA ILE A 169 -4.82 12.41 11.08
C ILE A 169 -5.77 11.22 11.17
N HIS A 170 -6.86 11.39 11.89
CA HIS A 170 -7.93 10.39 11.95
C HIS A 170 -8.76 10.50 10.68
N LEU A 171 -9.06 9.37 10.07
CA LEU A 171 -9.90 9.29 8.89
C LEU A 171 -11.19 8.59 9.29
N ILE A 172 -12.30 9.29 9.13
CA ILE A 172 -13.63 8.80 9.44
C ILE A 172 -14.32 8.48 8.13
N PRO A 173 -14.48 7.20 7.77
CA PRO A 173 -15.24 6.77 6.60
C PRO A 173 -16.63 7.42 6.50
N PHE A 174 -17.10 7.75 5.30
CA PHE A 174 -18.49 8.18 5.08
C PHE A 174 -19.45 7.00 5.25
N GLU A 175 -20.61 7.17 5.87
CA GLU A 175 -21.53 6.04 6.12
C GLU A 175 -22.17 5.47 4.84
N ASP A 176 -22.35 6.30 3.80
CA ASP A 176 -23.03 5.93 2.54
C ASP A 176 -22.04 5.56 1.41
N TYR A 177 -21.34 4.43 1.53
CA TYR A 177 -20.49 3.95 0.45
C TYR A 177 -21.28 3.26 -0.66
N LYS A 178 -21.53 3.96 -1.76
CA LYS A 178 -21.91 3.30 -3.02
C LYS A 178 -20.67 2.60 -3.59
N LYS A 179 -20.68 1.25 -3.65
CA LYS A 179 -19.70 0.50 -4.45
C LYS A 179 -19.71 1.08 -5.88
N PRO A 180 -18.54 1.38 -6.49
CA PRO A 180 -18.53 1.76 -7.89
C PRO A 180 -19.11 0.60 -8.71
N GLN A 181 -20.17 0.89 -9.47
CA GLN A 181 -20.72 -0.06 -10.43
C GLN A 181 -19.64 -0.37 -11.46
N SER A 182 -19.30 -1.66 -11.58
CA SER A 182 -18.33 -2.22 -12.53
C SER A 182 -18.79 -2.05 -13.97
#